data_AF-A0A937DAN6-F1
#
_entry.id   AF-A0A937DAN6-F1
#
_cell.length_a   1.000
_cell.length_b   1.000
_cell.length_c   1.000
_cell.angle_alpha   90.00
_cell.angle_beta   90.00
_cell.angle_gamma   90.00
#
_symmetry.space_group_name_H-M   'P 1'
#
loop_
_entity.id
_entity.type
_entity.pdbx_description
1 polymer ?
#
loop_
_entity_poly.entity_id
_entity_poly.type
_entity_poly.pdbx_seq_one_letter_code
_entity_poly.pdbx_strand_id
1 'polypeptide(L)' 'MRKLKKDYYCGDHEEIEGVFSLLEKNVDCTNQLIKHIDNLIENKYFSEPVHKALTLLRNTCAVNVMNIAQLTN' A
#
# COMPACT_ATOMS: atom_id res chain seq x y z
N MET A 1 -38.59 -1.25 -33.39
CA MET A 1 -38.23 -1.05 -31.96
C MET A 1 -36.88 -1.68 -31.70
N ARG A 2 -35.80 -0.89 -31.60
CA ARG A 2 -34.49 -1.39 -31.16
C ARG A 2 -34.52 -1.53 -29.65
N LYS A 3 -34.51 -2.76 -29.15
CA LYS A 3 -34.17 -3.03 -27.75
C LYS A 3 -32.66 -2.88 -27.64
N LEU A 4 -32.20 -1.79 -27.02
CA LEU A 4 -30.84 -1.69 -26.48
C LEU A 4 -30.71 -2.73 -25.37
N LYS A 5 -30.31 -3.95 -25.73
CA LYS A 5 -30.03 -5.00 -24.77
C LYS A 5 -28.59 -4.82 -24.30
N LYS A 6 -28.47 -4.15 -23.15
CA LYS A 6 -27.56 -4.46 -22.04
C LYS A 6 -26.17 -4.97 -22.47
N ASP A 7 -25.37 -4.08 -23.03
CA ASP A 7 -23.94 -4.31 -23.22
C ASP A 7 -23.18 -3.54 -22.12
N TYR A 8 -22.26 -4.24 -21.43
CA TYR A 8 -21.21 -3.76 -20.52
C TYR A 8 -21.61 -3.17 -19.16
N TYR A 9 -21.53 -3.98 -18.10
CA TYR A 9 -21.25 -3.53 -16.71
C TYR A 9 -20.67 -4.68 -15.83
N CYS A 10 -20.04 -5.70 -16.44
CA CYS A 10 -19.51 -6.86 -15.71
C CYS A 10 -17.97 -6.85 -15.60
N GLY A 11 -17.26 -6.33 -16.61
CA GLY A 11 -15.79 -6.27 -16.61
C GLY A 11 -15.21 -5.22 -15.66
N ASP A 12 -15.84 -4.05 -15.57
CA ASP A 12 -15.38 -2.95 -14.71
C ASP A 12 -15.36 -3.34 -13.22
N HIS A 13 -16.29 -4.20 -12.79
CA HIS A 13 -16.34 -4.67 -11.40
C HIS A 13 -15.17 -5.61 -11.08
N GLU A 14 -14.84 -6.56 -11.96
CA GLU A 14 -13.71 -7.48 -11.77
C GLU A 14 -12.36 -6.73 -11.82
N GLU A 15 -12.23 -5.74 -12.71
CA GLU A 15 -11.03 -4.90 -12.78
C GLU A 15 -10.85 -4.05 -11.52
N ILE A 16 -11.93 -3.45 -11.02
CA ILE A 16 -11.91 -2.67 -9.77
C ILE A 16 -11.54 -3.57 -8.59
N GLU A 17 -12.15 -4.75 -8.45
CA GLU A 17 -11.79 -5.72 -7.41
C GLU A 17 -10.31 -6.14 -7.48
N GLY A 18 -9.78 -6.30 -8.70
CA GLY A 18 -8.37 -6.56 -8.93
C GLY A 18 -7.46 -5.44 -8.41
N VAL A 19 -7.83 -4.18 -8.65
CA VAL A 19 -7.10 -3.01 -8.13
C VAL A 19 -7.13 -2.98 -6.60
N PHE A 20 -8.29 -3.22 -5.98
CA PHE A 20 -8.40 -3.27 -4.51
C PHE A 20 -7.54 -4.38 -3.91
N SER A 21 -7.52 -5.57 -4.52
CA SER A 21 -6.66 -6.68 -4.07
C SER A 21 -5.16 -6.33 -4.16
N LEU A 22 -4.75 -5.60 -5.21
CA LEU A 22 -3.37 -5.12 -5.33
C LEU A 22 -3.03 -4.07 -4.28
N LEU A 23 -3.96 -3.15 -3.99
CA LEU A 23 -3.79 -2.14 -2.94
C LEU A 23 -3.65 -2.78 -1.55
N GLU A 24 -4.45 -3.79 -1.23
CA GLU A 24 -4.37 -4.54 0.03
C GLU A 24 -3.00 -5.24 0.17
N LYS A 25 -2.54 -5.94 -0.87
CA LYS A 25 -1.22 -6.57 -0.89
C LYS A 25 -0.09 -5.56 -0.73
N ASN A 26 -0.23 -4.37 -1.31
CA ASN A 26 0.75 -3.29 -1.16
C ASN A 26 0.78 -2.74 0.28
N VAL A 27 -0.38 -2.60 0.94
CA VAL A 27 -0.46 -2.22 2.36
C VAL A 27 0.23 -3.26 3.23
N ASP A 28 -0.04 -4.54 3.02
CA ASP A 28 0.58 -5.63 3.78
C ASP A 28 2.10 -5.66 3.62
N CYS A 29 2.58 -5.56 2.38
CA CYS A 29 4.01 -5.49 2.09
C CYS A 29 4.66 -4.27 2.75
N THR A 30 4.01 -3.10 2.67
CA THR A 30 4.52 -1.87 3.27
C THR A 30 4.56 -1.95 4.80
N ASN A 31 3.55 -2.58 5.42
CA ASN A 31 3.53 -2.84 6.86
C ASN A 31 4.66 -3.79 7.29
N GLN A 32 5.00 -4.80 6.48
CA GLN A 32 6.15 -5.67 6.75
C GLN A 32 7.48 -4.91 6.67
N LEU A 33 7.63 -4.02 5.68
CA LEU A 33 8.80 -3.16 5.58
C LEU A 33 8.96 -2.25 6.80
N ILE A 34 7.88 -1.63 7.28
CA ILE A 34 7.89 -0.83 8.51
C ILE A 34 8.42 -1.67 9.67
N LYS A 35 7.87 -2.86 9.89
CA LYS A 35 8.32 -3.76 10.97
C LYS A 35 9.80 -4.13 10.86
N HIS A 36 10.29 -4.38 9.64
CA HIS A 36 11.71 -4.67 9.43
C HIS A 36 12.60 -3.46 9.72
N ILE A 37 12.18 -2.26 9.34
CA ILE A 37 12.92 -1.03 9.63
C ILE A 37 12.93 -0.73 11.13
N ASP A 38 11.77 -0.85 11.80
CA ASP A 38 11.65 -0.68 13.25
C ASP A 38 12.59 -1.68 13.97
N ASN A 39 12.56 -2.96 13.58
CA ASN A 39 13.48 -3.98 14.10
C ASN A 39 14.96 -3.63 13.86
N LEU A 40 15.32 -3.11 12.68
CA LEU A 40 16.70 -2.71 12.40
C LEU A 40 17.12 -1.57 13.33
N ILE A 41 16.28 -0.55 13.46
CA ILE A 41 16.53 0.62 14.31
C ILE A 41 16.71 0.21 15.78
N GLU A 42 15.87 -0.69 16.29
CA GLU A 42 15.90 -1.13 17.68
C GLU A 42 17.08 -2.07 18.00
N ASN A 43 17.48 -2.91 17.06
CA ASN A 43 18.45 -3.99 17.31
C ASN A 43 19.89 -3.69 16.87
N LYS A 44 20.16 -2.51 16.30
CA LYS A 44 21.48 -2.15 15.76
C LYS A 44 21.89 -0.74 16.16
N TYR A 45 23.16 -0.59 16.55
CA TYR A 45 23.80 0.71 16.63
C TYR A 45 24.25 1.14 15.23
N PHE A 46 23.41 1.93 14.58
CA PHE A 46 23.76 2.59 13.32
C PHE A 46 24.43 3.93 13.56
N SER A 47 25.20 4.40 12.58
CA SER A 47 25.64 5.78 12.56
C SER A 47 24.44 6.71 12.38
N GLU A 48 24.54 7.93 12.91
CA GLU A 48 23.48 8.94 12.83
C GLU A 48 22.90 9.15 11.41
N PRO A 49 23.72 9.21 10.33
CA PRO A 49 23.17 9.33 8.98
C PRO A 49 22.32 8.13 8.55
N VAL A 50 22.73 6.91 8.92
CA VAL A 50 21.99 5.68 8.59
C VAL A 50 20.69 5.63 9.40
N HIS A 51 20.73 5.98 10.68
CA HIS A 51 19.52 6.05 11.51
C HIS A 51 18.51 7.05 10.94
N LYS A 52 18.95 8.25 10.53
CA LYS A 52 18.07 9.24 9.87
C LYS A 52 17.47 8.72 8.56
N ALA A 53 18.27 8.04 7.74
CA ALA A 53 17.78 7.47 6.48
C ALA A 53 16.71 6.38 6.71
N LEU A 54 16.92 5.49 7.69
CA LEU A 54 15.95 4.46 8.06
C LEU A 54 14.66 5.07 8.60
N THR A 55 14.75 6.06 9.49
CA THR A 55 13.57 6.77 10.02
C THR A 55 12.79 7.48 8.92
N LEU A 56 13.48 8.11 7.95
CA LEU A 56 12.81 8.72 6.79
C LEU A 56 12.07 7.66 5.96
N LEU A 57 12.74 6.54 5.63
CA LEU A 57 12.14 5.46 4.87
C LEU A 57 10.89 4.89 5.56
N ARG A 58 11.00 4.64 6.86
CA ARG A 58 9.90 4.16 7.70
C ARG A 58 8.70 5.11 7.65
N ASN A 59 8.95 6.42 7.76
CA ASN A 59 7.90 7.43 7.70
C ASN A 59 7.26 7.52 6.31
N THR A 60 8.04 7.40 5.24
CA THR A 60 7.50 7.29 3.87
C THR A 60 6.59 6.08 3.71
N CYS A 61 6.98 4.91 4.23
CA CYS A 61 6.13 3.72 4.24
C CYS A 61 4.83 3.96 5.00
N ALA A 62 4.88 4.61 6.17
CA ALA A 62 3.68 4.91 6.95
C ALA A 62 2.71 5.84 6.19
N VAL A 63 3.23 6.86 5.49
CA VAL A 63 2.43 7.75 4.64
C VAL A 63 1.78 6.97 3.49
N ASN A 64 2.50 6.04 2.86
CA ASN A 64 1.94 5.21 1.79
C ASN A 64 0.77 4.35 2.29
N VAL A 65 0.90 3.72 3.46
CA VAL A 65 -0.20 2.95 4.08
C VAL A 65 -1.39 3.84 4.36
N MET A 66 -1.18 5.03 4.94
CA MET A 66 -2.26 5.98 5.21
C MET A 66 -2.98 6.43 3.93
N ASN A 67 -2.23 6.73 2.87
CA ASN A 67 -2.81 7.14 1.58
C ASN A 67 -3.62 6.02 0.93
N ILE A 68 -3.12 4.78 0.96
CA ILE A 68 -3.87 3.65 0.41
C ILE A 68 -5.14 3.41 1.24
N ALA A 69 -5.05 3.43 2.58
CA ALA A 69 -6.20 3.26 3.45
C ALA A 69 -7.28 4.34 3.20
N GLN A 70 -6.89 5.58 2.87
CA GLN A 70 -7.83 6.64 2.49
C GLN A 70 -8.52 6.38 1.14
N LEU A 71 -7.82 5.73 0.20
CA LEU A 71 -8.40 5.38 -1.11
C LEU A 71 -9.31 4.16 -1.03
N THR A 72 -9.15 3.32 0.00
CA THR A 72 -9.89 2.07 0.15
C THR A 72 -11.02 2.09 1.18
N ASN A 73 -11.13 3.17 1.96
CA ASN A 73 -12.19 3.36 2.98
C ASN A 73 -13.38 4.16 2.46
#